data_AF-A0A4U0NWB0-F1
#
_entry.id   AF-A0A4U0NWB0-F1
#
_cell.length_a   1.000
_cell.length_b   1.000
_cell.length_c   1.000
_cell.angle_alpha   90.00
_cell.angle_beta   90.00
_cell.angle_gamma   90.00
#
_symmetry.space_group_name_H-M   'P 1'
#
loop_
_entity.id
_entity.type
_entity.pdbx_description
1 polymer ?
#
loop_
_entity_poly.entity_id
_entity_poly.type
_entity_poly.pdbx_seq_one_letter_code
_entity_poly.pdbx_strand_id
1 'polypeptide(L)'
;MTTVLVSTLMILSMGLGVSPAQAAVSIVEYPLPGDGTPIDITTGPDGNLWFTEVVGNKIGRMTPDGDLIAEYPVPTEISFPHDITVGPDGNLWFTEQSSLGNGIAKIDLSGTITEYPLPTPMSEPTGIATGPDGNLWFTELNGNRIGRMTPGGDLIAEYPVPTPSSGPTDITAGPDGNLWFTEGSNQIGRITTAGDITEYPVPEPNGAPTGIAAGPDGNLWYTVFGTGEIGRITTSGDITEFLIPTPGSQPQNITAGPDDSLWFTDRNSDEIGRINTAGAIVEYPLPTPSAGPWGITTGPDGDIWFAETAGQIGQLGLTEGDLSVTKSDAGSDPVLEGENVTYTLTATNNGSATAEGVFLVDKLPAVFQFASGSPDCTASESAPGVVTCDIGALGAGDTATRSITVTATAAGTYPDTASVAGAVSDSTPGNDNVTETTTVQGSCLGQPTTIVGTPGNDRIEGTPLRDVIKTIGGTDIVNARGGNDLICGGADGDTLNGDAGNDRIAGEGGNDIVHGGSGNDVLTGNEGDDFLFGEAGQDTLDGGSGSNANDGGPGTDQCTNPSTGPGCP
;
A
#
# COMPACT_ATOMS: atom_id res chain seq x y z
N MET A 1 46.55 -3.10 2.69
CA MET A 1 46.36 -1.74 2.12
C MET A 1 45.46 -1.93 0.92
N THR A 2 44.17 -2.07 1.21
CA THR A 2 43.13 -2.28 0.22
C THR A 2 42.62 -0.89 -0.13
N THR A 3 42.69 -0.53 -1.40
CA THR A 3 42.24 0.78 -1.88
C THR A 3 40.72 0.77 -1.84
N VAL A 4 40.13 1.39 -0.81
CA VAL A 4 38.70 1.72 -0.82
C VAL A 4 38.48 2.67 -1.99
N LEU A 5 37.65 2.28 -2.96
CA LEU A 5 37.15 3.19 -3.99
C LEU A 5 36.13 4.10 -3.31
N VAL A 6 36.62 5.10 -2.57
CA VAL A 6 35.78 6.23 -2.16
C VAL A 6 35.52 7.02 -3.43
N SER A 7 34.37 6.78 -4.07
CA SER A 7 33.91 7.62 -5.17
C SER A 7 33.72 9.03 -4.62
N THR A 8 34.65 9.92 -4.98
CA THR A 8 34.51 11.35 -4.74
C THR A 8 33.45 11.83 -5.72
N LEU A 9 32.23 12.10 -5.23
CA LEU A 9 31.10 12.78 -5.91
C LEU A 9 31.39 13.07 -7.40
N MET A 10 31.41 12.02 -8.23
CA MET A 10 31.51 12.20 -9.66
C MET A 10 30.12 12.60 -10.09
N ILE A 11 29.95 13.89 -10.40
CA ILE A 11 28.82 14.38 -11.18
C ILE A 11 28.99 13.74 -12.57
N LEU A 12 28.60 12.48 -12.69
CA LEU A 12 28.54 11.74 -13.93
C LEU A 12 27.40 12.40 -14.74
N SER A 13 27.67 12.61 -16.03
CA SER A 13 26.71 13.09 -17.02
C SER A 13 25.33 12.46 -16.78
N MET A 14 24.40 13.25 -16.23
CA MET A 14 23.05 12.84 -15.90
C MET A 14 22.44 12.12 -17.10
N GLY A 15 22.16 10.82 -16.93
CA GLY A 15 21.18 10.14 -17.77
C GLY A 15 19.87 10.92 -17.67
N LEU A 16 19.18 11.08 -18.78
CA LEU A 16 17.85 11.72 -18.82
C LEU A 16 16.88 10.84 -18.01
N GLY A 17 16.78 11.03 -16.69
CA GLY A 17 15.84 10.27 -15.86
C GLY A 17 16.06 10.28 -14.34
N VAL A 18 17.28 10.49 -13.84
CA VAL A 18 17.55 10.41 -12.38
C VAL A 18 17.24 11.74 -11.70
N SER A 19 16.40 11.74 -10.67
CA SER A 19 16.11 12.98 -9.92
C SER A 19 17.33 13.44 -9.11
N PRO A 20 17.54 14.75 -8.90
CA PRO A 20 18.68 15.25 -8.12
C PRO A 20 18.74 14.72 -6.67
N ALA A 21 17.59 14.30 -6.13
CA ALA A 21 17.46 13.83 -4.76
C ALA A 21 17.76 12.32 -4.61
N GLN A 22 17.44 11.54 -5.64
CA GLN A 22 17.87 10.14 -5.80
C GLN A 22 19.41 10.04 -5.94
N ALA A 23 20.05 11.08 -6.51
CA ALA A 23 21.50 11.19 -6.62
C ALA A 23 22.21 11.61 -5.31
N ALA A 24 21.49 11.94 -4.24
CA ALA A 24 22.05 12.35 -2.95
C ALA A 24 22.32 11.16 -2.01
N VAL A 25 21.74 9.99 -2.29
CA VAL A 25 21.93 8.74 -1.54
C VAL A 25 23.30 8.14 -1.89
N SER A 26 24.09 7.80 -0.88
CA SER A 26 25.42 7.22 -1.10
C SER A 26 25.35 5.70 -1.20
N ILE A 27 25.83 5.15 -2.32
CA ILE A 27 26.04 3.71 -2.46
C ILE A 27 27.54 3.43 -2.38
N VAL A 28 27.93 2.53 -1.48
CA VAL A 28 29.31 2.07 -1.26
C VAL A 28 29.36 0.57 -1.49
N GLU A 29 30.31 0.12 -2.31
CA GLU A 29 30.54 -1.30 -2.60
C GLU A 29 31.84 -1.76 -1.93
N TYR A 30 31.77 -2.89 -1.23
CA TYR A 30 32.84 -3.50 -0.46
C TYR A 30 33.31 -4.80 -1.14
N PRO A 31 34.43 -4.77 -1.90
CA PRO A 31 34.91 -5.96 -2.60
C PRO A 31 35.37 -7.06 -1.65
N LEU A 32 34.95 -8.30 -1.93
CA LEU A 32 35.36 -9.48 -1.19
C LEU A 32 36.68 -10.06 -1.74
N PRO A 33 37.50 -10.71 -0.90
CA PRO A 33 38.74 -11.32 -1.34
C PRO A 33 38.50 -12.62 -2.12
N GLY A 34 39.21 -12.80 -3.24
CA GLY A 34 39.23 -14.09 -3.96
C GLY A 34 38.07 -14.27 -4.93
N ASP A 35 37.41 -15.42 -4.87
CA ASP A 35 36.29 -15.86 -5.71
C ASP A 35 34.93 -15.71 -5.02
N GLY A 36 34.81 -14.70 -4.14
CA GLY A 36 33.57 -14.41 -3.45
C GLY A 36 32.43 -14.18 -4.46
N THR A 37 31.33 -14.88 -4.26
CA THR A 37 30.08 -14.70 -5.02
C THR A 37 28.97 -14.70 -4.00
N PRO A 38 28.76 -13.57 -3.31
CA PRO A 38 27.75 -13.50 -2.28
C PRO A 38 26.36 -13.63 -2.91
N ILE A 39 25.46 -14.36 -2.26
CA ILE A 39 24.08 -14.58 -2.73
C ILE A 39 23.09 -13.93 -1.79
N ASP A 40 23.15 -14.26 -0.50
CA ASP A 40 22.22 -13.73 0.48
C ASP A 40 22.93 -13.10 1.67
N ILE A 41 22.26 -12.18 2.36
CA ILE A 41 22.80 -11.38 3.46
C ILE A 41 21.73 -11.12 4.52
N THR A 42 22.12 -11.22 5.79
CA THR A 42 21.24 -10.97 6.93
C THR A 42 21.97 -10.26 8.07
N THR A 43 21.22 -9.55 8.91
CA THR A 43 21.72 -8.99 10.16
C THR A 43 21.80 -10.07 11.24
N GLY A 44 23.01 -10.34 11.72
CA GLY A 44 23.25 -11.30 12.80
C GLY A 44 22.93 -10.74 14.18
N PRO A 45 22.72 -11.61 15.18
CA PRO A 45 22.37 -11.21 16.55
C PRO A 45 23.53 -10.54 17.31
N ASP A 46 24.71 -10.48 16.71
CA ASP A 46 25.88 -9.77 17.23
C ASP A 46 26.06 -8.37 16.64
N GLY A 47 25.07 -7.87 15.89
CA GLY A 47 25.10 -6.55 15.26
C GLY A 47 26.07 -6.46 14.09
N ASN A 48 26.45 -7.59 13.49
CA ASN A 48 27.23 -7.65 12.25
C ASN A 48 26.38 -8.24 11.13
N LEU A 49 26.81 -8.01 9.89
CA LEU A 49 26.21 -8.61 8.72
C LEU A 49 26.85 -9.97 8.46
N TRP A 50 26.02 -10.93 8.05
CA TRP A 50 26.41 -12.29 7.70
C TRP A 50 25.88 -12.61 6.32
N PHE A 51 26.69 -13.23 5.47
CA PHE A 51 26.32 -13.50 4.08
C PHE A 51 26.83 -14.85 3.60
N THR A 52 26.14 -15.44 2.63
CA THR A 52 26.52 -16.71 1.98
C THR A 52 27.36 -16.43 0.75
N GLU A 53 28.41 -17.23 0.53
CA GLU A 53 29.24 -17.16 -0.70
C GLU A 53 29.17 -18.47 -1.47
N VAL A 54 28.44 -18.49 -2.58
CA VAL A 54 28.09 -19.74 -3.29
C VAL A 54 29.30 -20.41 -3.96
N VAL A 55 30.11 -19.63 -4.71
CA VAL A 55 31.30 -20.17 -5.41
C VAL A 55 32.44 -20.39 -4.43
N GLY A 56 32.66 -19.44 -3.51
CA GLY A 56 33.68 -19.53 -2.47
C GLY A 56 33.42 -20.63 -1.44
N ASN A 57 32.18 -21.14 -1.35
CA ASN A 57 31.71 -22.16 -0.40
C ASN A 57 32.00 -21.77 1.06
N LYS A 58 31.60 -20.54 1.42
CA LYS A 58 31.87 -19.92 2.71
C LYS A 58 30.64 -19.19 3.24
N ILE A 59 30.67 -18.91 4.55
CA ILE A 59 29.85 -17.88 5.18
C ILE A 59 30.76 -16.71 5.54
N GLY A 60 30.45 -15.53 5.04
CA GLY A 60 31.15 -14.30 5.37
C GLY A 60 30.49 -13.56 6.54
N ARG A 61 31.30 -12.77 7.25
CA ARG A 61 30.85 -11.91 8.34
C ARG A 61 31.57 -10.56 8.26
N MET A 62 30.84 -9.46 8.30
CA MET A 62 31.39 -8.10 8.20
C MET A 62 30.73 -7.11 9.16
N THR A 63 31.46 -6.06 9.53
CA THR A 63 30.92 -4.99 10.38
C THR A 63 29.96 -4.09 9.58
N PRO A 64 29.08 -3.33 10.25
CA PRO A 64 28.29 -2.26 9.63
C PRO A 64 29.15 -1.09 9.08
N ASP A 65 30.44 -1.02 9.42
CA ASP A 65 31.36 -0.04 8.80
C ASP A 65 31.95 -0.56 7.46
N GLY A 66 31.61 -1.80 7.08
CA GLY A 66 32.08 -2.45 5.85
C GLY A 66 33.39 -3.22 5.97
N ASP A 67 33.90 -3.45 7.19
CA ASP A 67 35.10 -4.24 7.40
C ASP A 67 34.77 -5.74 7.45
N LEU A 68 35.37 -6.52 6.54
CA LEU A 68 35.28 -7.98 6.56
C LEU A 68 35.99 -8.53 7.81
N ILE A 69 35.23 -9.23 8.67
CA ILE A 69 35.73 -9.82 9.92
C ILE A 69 36.38 -11.17 9.64
N ALA A 70 35.63 -12.06 8.96
CA ALA A 70 36.05 -13.42 8.68
C ALA A 70 35.22 -14.05 7.57
N GLU A 71 35.79 -15.09 6.95
CA GLU A 71 35.07 -16.02 6.09
C GLU A 71 35.26 -17.44 6.65
N TYR A 72 34.16 -18.18 6.75
CA TYR A 72 34.11 -19.51 7.36
C TYR A 72 33.82 -20.56 6.28
N PRO A 73 34.79 -21.42 5.92
CA PRO A 73 34.57 -22.48 4.93
C PRO A 73 33.50 -23.45 5.39
N VAL A 74 32.52 -23.72 4.53
CA VAL A 74 31.50 -24.73 4.77
C VAL A 74 32.15 -26.13 4.67
N PRO A 75 31.92 -27.06 5.62
CA PRO A 75 32.63 -28.34 5.67
C PRO A 75 32.40 -29.23 4.43
N THR A 76 31.17 -29.27 3.92
CA THR A 76 30.84 -29.95 2.67
C THR A 76 31.34 -29.12 1.50
N GLU A 77 32.26 -29.69 0.71
CA GLU A 77 32.78 -29.03 -0.48
C GLU A 77 31.68 -28.87 -1.54
N ILE A 78 31.61 -27.68 -2.15
CA ILE A 78 30.66 -27.37 -3.24
C ILE A 78 29.21 -27.58 -2.75
N SER A 79 28.90 -27.16 -1.53
CA SER A 79 27.57 -27.29 -0.94
C SER A 79 26.59 -26.19 -1.39
N PHE A 80 27.13 -25.11 -1.98
CA PHE A 80 26.37 -23.96 -2.47
C PHE A 80 25.50 -23.35 -1.35
N PRO A 81 26.14 -22.73 -0.33
CA PRO A 81 25.39 -21.96 0.66
C PRO A 81 24.58 -20.88 -0.07
N HIS A 82 23.27 -20.85 0.16
CA HIS A 82 22.35 -20.01 -0.61
C HIS A 82 21.69 -18.93 0.25
N ASP A 83 20.66 -19.25 1.01
CA ASP A 83 19.89 -18.30 1.81
C ASP A 83 20.30 -18.38 3.28
N ILE A 84 20.23 -17.28 4.04
CA ILE A 84 20.68 -17.23 5.45
C ILE A 84 19.73 -16.42 6.34
N THR A 85 19.43 -16.96 7.52
CA THR A 85 18.55 -16.32 8.50
C THR A 85 19.05 -16.49 9.93
N VAL A 86 18.57 -15.63 10.83
CA VAL A 86 18.76 -15.82 12.27
C VAL A 86 17.75 -16.85 12.77
N GLY A 87 18.25 -17.91 13.38
CA GLY A 87 17.42 -18.97 13.96
C GLY A 87 16.88 -18.63 15.35
N PRO A 88 15.87 -19.38 15.83
CA PRO A 88 15.26 -19.19 17.15
C PRO A 88 16.23 -19.37 18.33
N ASP A 89 17.38 -19.99 18.09
CA ASP A 89 18.43 -20.26 19.05
C ASP A 89 19.54 -19.20 19.05
N GLY A 90 19.39 -18.12 18.30
CA GLY A 90 20.34 -17.01 18.20
C GLY A 90 21.60 -17.34 17.40
N ASN A 91 21.59 -18.42 16.61
CA ASN A 91 22.64 -18.72 15.63
C ASN A 91 22.16 -18.40 14.22
N LEU A 92 23.07 -18.37 13.26
CA LEU A 92 22.72 -18.20 11.85
C LEU A 92 22.50 -19.58 11.23
N TRP A 93 21.48 -19.68 10.39
CA TRP A 93 21.10 -20.90 9.69
C TRP A 93 21.02 -20.62 8.21
N PHE A 94 21.52 -21.55 7.39
CA PHE A 94 21.59 -21.39 5.96
C PHE A 94 21.32 -22.69 5.22
N THR A 95 20.92 -22.57 3.96
CA THR A 95 20.60 -23.68 3.07
C THR A 95 21.81 -24.08 2.24
N GLU A 96 22.00 -25.39 2.03
CA GLU A 96 23.05 -25.96 1.17
C GLU A 96 22.40 -26.54 -0.09
N GLN A 97 22.27 -25.71 -1.12
CA GLN A 97 21.40 -25.96 -2.28
C GLN A 97 21.91 -27.11 -3.17
N SER A 98 23.22 -27.36 -3.22
CA SER A 98 23.76 -28.32 -4.17
C SER A 98 23.33 -29.75 -3.86
N SER A 99 23.33 -30.62 -4.87
CA SER A 99 23.06 -32.06 -4.65
C SER A 99 24.03 -32.76 -3.68
N LEU A 100 25.23 -32.20 -3.46
CA LEU A 100 26.21 -32.72 -2.51
C LEU A 100 25.99 -32.18 -1.09
N GLY A 101 25.53 -30.94 -0.96
CA GLY A 101 25.12 -30.34 0.31
C GLY A 101 23.79 -30.93 0.78
N ASN A 102 22.73 -30.71 0.01
CA ASN A 102 21.36 -31.21 0.22
C ASN A 102 20.96 -31.22 1.70
N GLY A 103 21.11 -30.06 2.33
CA GLY A 103 21.11 -29.94 3.78
C GLY A 103 20.76 -28.54 4.25
N ILE A 104 20.46 -28.46 5.54
CA ILE A 104 20.45 -27.19 6.27
C ILE A 104 21.68 -27.17 7.15
N ALA A 105 22.36 -26.04 7.25
CA ALA A 105 23.51 -25.86 8.11
C ALA A 105 23.31 -24.69 9.07
N LYS A 106 24.05 -24.74 10.16
CA LYS A 106 24.04 -23.78 11.26
C LYS A 106 25.44 -23.30 11.51
N ILE A 107 25.63 -22.00 11.67
CA ILE A 107 26.88 -21.40 12.12
C ILE A 107 26.67 -20.62 13.42
N ASP A 108 27.47 -20.92 14.43
CA ASP A 108 27.49 -20.13 15.66
C ASP A 108 28.35 -18.87 15.52
N LEU A 109 28.24 -17.94 16.47
CA LEU A 109 28.96 -16.66 16.43
C LEU A 109 30.49 -16.80 16.56
N SER A 110 30.99 -17.99 16.91
CA SER A 110 32.42 -18.31 16.91
C SER A 110 32.93 -18.81 15.55
N GLY A 111 32.02 -19.08 14.61
CA GLY A 111 32.34 -19.61 13.28
C GLY A 111 32.26 -21.12 13.17
N THR A 112 31.71 -21.83 14.17
CA THR A 112 31.59 -23.28 14.10
C THR A 112 30.36 -23.66 13.28
N ILE A 113 30.57 -24.39 12.19
CA ILE A 113 29.50 -24.88 11.30
C ILE A 113 29.09 -26.31 11.67
N THR A 114 27.78 -26.56 11.74
CA THR A 114 27.17 -27.88 11.90
C THR A 114 26.15 -28.10 10.77
N GLU A 115 26.28 -29.22 10.05
CA GLU A 115 25.45 -29.55 8.87
C GLU A 115 24.41 -30.63 9.22
N TYR A 116 23.20 -30.47 8.69
CA TYR A 116 22.06 -31.36 8.88
C TYR A 116 21.54 -31.82 7.51
N PRO A 117 22.04 -32.97 6.99
CA PRO A 117 21.62 -33.48 5.70
C PRO A 117 20.13 -33.82 5.67
N LEU A 118 19.44 -33.44 4.59
CA LEU A 118 18.05 -33.82 4.37
C LEU A 118 17.94 -35.31 4.01
N PRO A 119 16.90 -36.01 4.49
CA PRO A 119 16.71 -37.43 4.22
C PRO A 119 16.30 -37.69 2.77
N THR A 120 15.62 -36.72 2.14
CA THR A 120 15.20 -36.78 0.75
C THR A 120 16.34 -36.29 -0.15
N PRO A 121 16.88 -37.12 -1.07
CA PRO A 121 17.94 -36.69 -1.97
C PRO A 121 17.44 -35.69 -3.02
N MET A 122 18.34 -34.80 -3.48
CA MET A 122 18.04 -33.83 -4.55
C MET A 122 16.86 -32.90 -4.23
N SER A 123 16.72 -32.53 -2.96
CA SER A 123 15.71 -31.58 -2.49
C SER A 123 16.00 -30.15 -2.95
N GLU A 124 17.28 -29.78 -3.11
CA GLU A 124 17.74 -28.42 -3.44
C GLU A 124 17.10 -27.37 -2.51
N PRO A 125 17.45 -27.38 -1.21
CA PRO A 125 16.91 -26.39 -0.28
C PRO A 125 17.37 -24.98 -0.65
N THR A 126 16.46 -24.01 -0.65
CA THR A 126 16.74 -22.62 -1.04
C THR A 126 16.42 -21.62 0.05
N GLY A 127 15.18 -21.16 0.18
CA GLY A 127 14.80 -20.14 1.16
C GLY A 127 14.72 -20.71 2.57
N ILE A 128 15.04 -19.91 3.58
CA ILE A 128 14.97 -20.30 5.00
C ILE A 128 14.48 -19.16 5.89
N ALA A 129 13.55 -19.47 6.79
CA ALA A 129 13.03 -18.51 7.76
C ALA A 129 12.76 -19.13 9.13
N THR A 130 12.81 -18.27 10.15
CA THR A 130 12.25 -18.58 11.46
C THR A 130 10.73 -18.49 11.41
N GLY A 131 10.05 -19.58 11.78
CA GLY A 131 8.61 -19.63 11.89
C GLY A 131 8.08 -19.08 13.21
N PRO A 132 6.79 -18.68 13.26
CA PRO A 132 6.14 -18.14 14.46
C PRO A 132 5.97 -19.18 15.57
N ASP A 133 6.22 -20.45 15.29
CA ASP A 133 6.22 -21.56 16.23
C ASP A 133 7.60 -21.84 16.84
N GLY A 134 8.60 -20.99 16.59
CA GLY A 134 9.96 -21.13 17.11
C GLY A 134 10.76 -22.27 16.46
N ASN A 135 10.35 -22.72 15.28
CA ASN A 135 11.09 -23.68 14.46
C ASN A 135 11.63 -23.00 13.19
N LEU A 136 12.56 -23.67 12.51
CA LEU A 136 13.02 -23.25 11.20
C LEU A 136 12.17 -23.89 10.11
N TRP A 137 11.91 -23.12 9.07
CA TRP A 137 11.16 -23.52 7.90
C TRP A 137 11.98 -23.20 6.65
N PHE A 138 11.93 -24.06 5.65
CA PHE A 138 12.72 -23.88 4.44
C PHE A 138 11.99 -24.44 3.21
N THR A 139 12.30 -23.90 2.04
CA THR A 139 11.78 -24.40 0.76
C THR A 139 12.72 -25.45 0.17
N GLU A 140 12.16 -26.49 -0.45
CA GLU A 140 12.90 -27.47 -1.26
C GLU A 140 12.51 -27.28 -2.73
N LEU A 141 13.34 -26.57 -3.50
CA LEU A 141 13.01 -26.13 -4.86
C LEU A 141 12.72 -27.31 -5.78
N ASN A 142 13.65 -28.27 -5.87
CA ASN A 142 13.45 -29.46 -6.71
C ASN A 142 12.68 -30.57 -5.96
N GLY A 143 12.72 -30.55 -4.63
CA GLY A 143 11.92 -31.45 -3.79
C GLY A 143 10.42 -31.21 -3.89
N ASN A 144 10.00 -29.98 -4.22
CA ASN A 144 8.61 -29.53 -4.25
C ASN A 144 7.92 -29.63 -2.88
N ARG A 145 8.64 -29.23 -1.82
CA ARG A 145 8.20 -29.34 -0.43
C ARG A 145 8.56 -28.10 0.36
N ILE A 146 7.87 -27.94 1.49
CA ILE A 146 8.29 -27.06 2.58
C ILE A 146 8.80 -27.93 3.72
N GLY A 147 10.05 -27.76 4.11
CA GLY A 147 10.65 -28.43 5.24
C GLY A 147 10.45 -27.65 6.53
N ARG A 148 10.39 -28.37 7.65
CA ARG A 148 10.30 -27.80 9.00
C ARG A 148 11.25 -28.55 9.93
N MET A 149 12.09 -27.85 10.66
CA MET A 149 13.08 -28.43 11.56
C MET A 149 13.18 -27.70 12.90
N THR A 150 13.56 -28.42 13.94
CA THR A 150 13.81 -27.83 15.26
C THR A 150 15.09 -26.99 15.25
N PRO A 151 15.24 -26.03 16.18
CA PRO A 151 16.53 -25.35 16.41
C PRO A 151 17.65 -26.28 16.90
N GLY A 152 17.33 -27.54 17.24
CA GLY A 152 18.31 -28.58 17.56
C GLY A 152 18.85 -29.31 16.33
N GLY A 153 18.30 -29.07 15.14
CA GLY A 153 18.69 -29.74 13.90
C GLY A 153 17.85 -30.97 13.51
N ASP A 154 16.90 -31.37 14.36
CA ASP A 154 16.01 -32.48 14.03
C ASP A 154 14.93 -32.04 13.03
N LEU A 155 14.84 -32.74 11.88
CA LEU A 155 13.77 -32.55 10.91
C LEU A 155 12.43 -33.02 11.51
N ILE A 156 11.44 -32.13 11.50
CA ILE A 156 10.09 -32.39 12.01
C ILE A 156 9.23 -33.02 10.91
N ALA A 157 9.18 -32.38 9.74
CA ALA A 157 8.36 -32.80 8.61
C ALA A 157 8.80 -32.13 7.31
N GLU A 158 8.44 -32.77 6.19
CA GLU A 158 8.46 -32.19 4.85
C GLU A 158 7.02 -32.22 4.31
N TYR A 159 6.49 -31.07 3.91
CA TYR A 159 5.11 -30.90 3.44
C TYR A 159 5.10 -30.74 1.92
N PRO A 160 4.51 -31.68 1.16
CA PRO A 160 4.41 -31.55 -0.28
C PRO A 160 3.58 -30.33 -0.70
N VAL A 161 4.15 -29.49 -1.56
CA VAL A 161 3.41 -28.38 -2.18
C VAL A 161 2.35 -28.97 -3.13
N PRO A 162 1.07 -28.54 -3.05
CA PRO A 162 -0.01 -29.12 -3.84
C PRO A 162 0.20 -29.07 -5.35
N THR A 163 0.75 -27.95 -5.85
CA THR A 163 1.09 -27.80 -7.26
C THR A 163 2.37 -28.61 -7.59
N PRO A 164 2.30 -29.57 -8.51
CA PRO A 164 3.47 -30.38 -8.88
C PRO A 164 4.52 -29.55 -9.60
N SER A 165 5.79 -29.72 -9.22
CA SER A 165 6.93 -29.01 -9.82
C SER A 165 6.74 -27.49 -9.79
N SER A 166 6.19 -26.98 -8.69
CA SER A 166 5.95 -25.56 -8.46
C SER A 166 7.24 -24.77 -8.23
N GLY A 167 8.30 -25.42 -7.76
CA GLY A 167 9.59 -24.80 -7.52
C GLY A 167 9.50 -23.72 -6.44
N PRO A 168 9.22 -24.08 -5.17
CA PRO A 168 9.18 -23.11 -4.10
C PRO A 168 10.57 -22.48 -3.90
N THR A 169 10.66 -21.15 -3.89
CA THR A 169 11.94 -20.42 -3.94
C THR A 169 12.31 -19.79 -2.61
N ASP A 170 11.47 -18.91 -2.07
CA ASP A 170 11.73 -18.14 -0.86
C ASP A 170 10.59 -18.31 0.17
N ILE A 171 10.84 -18.01 1.45
CA ILE A 171 9.88 -18.19 2.54
C ILE A 171 10.07 -17.15 3.64
N THR A 172 8.96 -16.65 4.19
CA THR A 172 8.97 -15.68 5.29
C THR A 172 7.82 -15.92 6.27
N ALA A 173 7.93 -15.39 7.48
CA ALA A 173 6.83 -15.40 8.44
C ALA A 173 5.85 -14.25 8.13
N GLY A 174 4.57 -14.59 8.01
CA GLY A 174 3.49 -13.62 7.81
C GLY A 174 2.94 -13.06 9.13
N PRO A 175 2.31 -11.88 9.08
CA PRO A 175 1.70 -11.24 10.25
C PRO A 175 0.47 -11.99 10.79
N ASP A 176 -0.05 -12.97 10.05
CA ASP A 176 -1.14 -13.85 10.45
C ASP A 176 -0.67 -15.10 11.24
N GLY A 177 0.61 -15.18 11.57
CA GLY A 177 1.18 -16.31 12.33
C GLY A 177 1.37 -17.58 11.51
N ASN A 178 1.44 -17.46 10.18
CA ASN A 178 1.75 -18.56 9.25
C ASN A 178 3.03 -18.25 8.46
N LEU A 179 3.51 -19.22 7.70
CA LEU A 179 4.62 -18.99 6.76
C LEU A 179 4.04 -18.76 5.37
N TRP A 180 4.69 -17.89 4.61
CA TRP A 180 4.34 -17.55 3.24
C TRP A 180 5.56 -17.79 2.36
N PHE A 181 5.37 -18.36 1.18
CA PHE A 181 6.44 -18.73 0.27
C PHE A 181 6.08 -18.45 -1.17
N THR A 182 7.08 -18.28 -2.01
CA THR A 182 6.92 -18.05 -3.46
C THR A 182 7.10 -19.35 -4.22
N GLU A 183 6.36 -19.51 -5.31
CA GLU A 183 6.47 -20.65 -6.22
C GLU A 183 6.78 -20.15 -7.64
N GLY A 184 7.90 -20.61 -8.20
CA GLY A 184 8.30 -20.27 -9.57
C GLY A 184 7.27 -20.64 -10.65
N SER A 185 6.30 -21.50 -10.33
CA SER A 185 5.12 -21.79 -11.17
C SER A 185 4.00 -20.75 -11.08
N ASN A 186 4.31 -19.52 -10.66
CA ASN A 186 3.39 -18.37 -10.66
C ASN A 186 2.34 -18.38 -9.53
N GLN A 187 2.74 -18.77 -8.32
CA GLN A 187 1.85 -18.78 -7.15
C GLN A 187 2.55 -18.23 -5.91
N ILE A 188 1.76 -17.75 -4.97
CA ILE A 188 2.16 -17.50 -3.59
C ILE A 188 1.53 -18.58 -2.72
N GLY A 189 2.36 -19.32 -2.01
CA GLY A 189 1.93 -20.33 -1.05
C GLY A 189 1.84 -19.77 0.37
N ARG A 190 0.89 -20.29 1.14
CA ARG A 190 0.74 -20.04 2.57
C ARG A 190 0.63 -21.38 3.28
N ILE A 191 1.48 -21.61 4.28
CA ILE A 191 1.48 -22.83 5.07
C ILE A 191 1.29 -22.53 6.55
N THR A 192 0.33 -23.22 7.17
CA THR A 192 0.12 -23.11 8.63
C THR A 192 1.21 -23.87 9.39
N THR A 193 1.40 -23.55 10.67
CA THR A 193 2.34 -24.29 11.53
C THR A 193 1.96 -25.77 11.73
N ALA A 194 0.71 -26.14 11.39
CA ALA A 194 0.22 -27.51 11.35
C ALA A 194 0.49 -28.23 10.02
N GLY A 195 0.92 -27.50 8.97
CA GLY A 195 1.27 -28.06 7.66
C GLY A 195 0.20 -27.93 6.57
N ASP A 196 -0.89 -27.20 6.81
CA ASP A 196 -1.93 -26.99 5.81
C ASP A 196 -1.49 -25.91 4.81
N ILE A 197 -1.48 -26.23 3.51
CA ILE A 197 -1.04 -25.34 2.42
C ILE A 197 -2.25 -24.78 1.66
N THR A 198 -2.24 -23.48 1.40
CA THR A 198 -3.13 -22.77 0.47
C THR A 198 -2.27 -22.06 -0.58
N GLU A 199 -2.65 -22.15 -1.86
CA GLU A 199 -1.93 -21.52 -2.98
C GLU A 199 -2.79 -20.42 -3.60
N TYR A 200 -2.16 -19.27 -3.87
CA TYR A 200 -2.79 -18.09 -4.47
C TYR A 200 -2.11 -17.81 -5.82
N PRO A 201 -2.84 -17.89 -6.95
CA PRO A 201 -2.26 -17.65 -8.26
C PRO A 201 -1.90 -16.17 -8.43
N VAL A 202 -0.68 -15.91 -8.90
CA VAL A 202 -0.24 -14.58 -9.29
C VAL A 202 -1.00 -14.16 -10.58
N PRO A 203 -1.58 -12.94 -10.65
CA PRO A 203 -2.44 -12.53 -11.76
C PRO A 203 -1.78 -12.60 -13.14
N GLU A 204 -0.56 -12.09 -13.27
CA GLU A 204 0.12 -12.02 -14.56
C GLU A 204 0.74 -13.37 -14.95
N PRO A 205 0.46 -13.88 -16.17
CA PRO A 205 1.04 -15.14 -16.63
C PRO A 205 2.57 -15.06 -16.74
N ASN A 206 3.25 -16.10 -16.24
CA ASN A 206 4.72 -16.20 -16.22
C ASN A 206 5.43 -15.17 -15.33
N GLY A 207 4.75 -14.63 -14.32
CA GLY A 207 5.36 -13.72 -13.35
C GLY A 207 6.53 -14.32 -12.57
N ALA A 208 6.49 -15.63 -12.27
CA ALA A 208 7.58 -16.35 -11.60
C ALA A 208 8.09 -15.63 -10.34
N PRO A 209 7.27 -15.54 -9.27
CA PRO A 209 7.63 -14.83 -8.06
C PRO A 209 8.88 -15.43 -7.40
N THR A 210 9.73 -14.59 -6.81
CA THR A 210 11.02 -15.02 -6.24
C THR A 210 11.17 -14.65 -4.77
N GLY A 211 11.53 -13.43 -4.41
CA GLY A 211 11.66 -13.00 -3.01
C GLY A 211 10.32 -12.68 -2.35
N ILE A 212 10.22 -12.85 -1.03
CA ILE A 212 9.02 -12.50 -0.23
C ILE A 212 9.37 -12.00 1.17
N ALA A 213 8.73 -10.92 1.60
CA ALA A 213 8.87 -10.34 2.93
C ALA A 213 7.53 -9.90 3.52
N ALA A 214 7.44 -9.84 4.84
CA ALA A 214 6.35 -9.13 5.50
C ALA A 214 6.58 -7.62 5.41
N GLY A 215 5.56 -6.89 4.96
CA GLY A 215 5.58 -5.44 4.88
C GLY A 215 5.05 -4.75 6.15
N PRO A 216 5.37 -3.46 6.33
CA PRO A 216 4.92 -2.67 7.48
C PRO A 216 3.40 -2.42 7.49
N ASP A 217 2.73 -2.58 6.34
CA ASP A 217 1.26 -2.50 6.22
C ASP A 217 0.51 -3.77 6.66
N GLY A 218 1.21 -4.76 7.22
CA GLY A 218 0.62 -6.02 7.66
C GLY A 218 0.24 -6.96 6.51
N ASN A 219 0.76 -6.72 5.30
CA ASN A 219 0.63 -7.60 4.14
C ASN A 219 1.97 -8.26 3.81
N LEU A 220 1.95 -9.23 2.89
CA LEU A 220 3.16 -9.81 2.34
C LEU A 220 3.48 -9.13 1.01
N TRP A 221 4.76 -8.88 0.76
CA TRP A 221 5.26 -8.26 -0.45
C TRP A 221 6.25 -9.21 -1.11
N TYR A 222 6.20 -9.33 -2.43
CA TYR A 222 7.02 -10.27 -3.19
C TYR A 222 7.50 -9.67 -4.50
N THR A 223 8.64 -10.14 -5.00
CA THR A 223 9.17 -9.75 -6.31
C THR A 223 8.62 -10.65 -7.41
N VAL A 224 8.31 -10.08 -8.57
CA VAL A 224 7.79 -10.80 -9.75
C VAL A 224 8.83 -10.75 -10.86
N PHE A 225 9.74 -11.73 -10.87
CA PHE A 225 10.96 -11.71 -11.69
C PHE A 225 10.68 -11.72 -13.20
N GLY A 226 9.67 -12.46 -13.64
CA GLY A 226 9.39 -12.71 -15.05
C GLY A 226 8.75 -11.54 -15.79
N THR A 227 8.04 -10.68 -15.08
CA THR A 227 7.23 -9.60 -15.65
C THR A 227 7.64 -8.20 -15.14
N GLY A 228 8.49 -8.11 -14.10
CA GLY A 228 9.09 -6.86 -13.67
C GLY A 228 8.19 -6.03 -12.75
N GLU A 229 7.48 -6.69 -11.84
CA GLU A 229 6.63 -6.03 -10.84
C GLU A 229 7.03 -6.36 -9.40
N ILE A 230 6.52 -5.56 -8.48
CA ILE A 230 6.40 -5.93 -7.07
C ILE A 230 4.95 -6.28 -6.80
N GLY A 231 4.70 -7.45 -6.22
CA GLY A 231 3.41 -7.88 -5.76
C GLY A 231 3.20 -7.61 -4.27
N ARG A 232 1.95 -7.36 -3.89
CA ARG A 232 1.47 -7.35 -2.51
C ARG A 232 0.28 -8.28 -2.40
N ILE A 233 0.27 -9.12 -1.37
CA ILE A 233 -0.82 -10.03 -1.05
C ILE A 233 -1.28 -9.83 0.40
N THR A 234 -2.59 -9.68 0.59
CA THR A 234 -3.19 -9.64 1.94
C THR A 234 -3.17 -11.03 2.57
N THR A 235 -3.30 -11.10 3.89
CA THR A 235 -3.39 -12.40 4.58
C THR A 235 -4.64 -13.21 4.24
N SER A 236 -5.65 -12.58 3.62
CA SER A 236 -6.82 -13.24 3.02
C SER A 236 -6.60 -13.73 1.59
N GLY A 237 -5.53 -13.30 0.92
CA GLY A 237 -5.16 -13.72 -0.44
C GLY A 237 -5.49 -12.74 -1.56
N ASP A 238 -5.83 -11.48 -1.23
CA ASP A 238 -6.09 -10.46 -2.24
C ASP A 238 -4.76 -9.89 -2.77
N ILE A 239 -4.55 -9.93 -4.08
CA ILE A 239 -3.29 -9.54 -4.72
C ILE A 239 -3.44 -8.19 -5.44
N THR A 240 -2.41 -7.35 -5.28
CA THR A 240 -2.18 -6.12 -6.07
C THR A 240 -0.74 -6.10 -6.56
N GLU A 241 -0.49 -5.71 -7.81
CA GLU A 241 0.84 -5.65 -8.42
C GLU A 241 1.20 -4.22 -8.86
N PHE A 242 2.49 -3.91 -8.79
CA PHE A 242 3.05 -2.59 -9.07
C PHE A 242 4.19 -2.72 -10.07
N LEU A 243 3.99 -2.15 -11.27
CA LEU A 243 4.99 -2.18 -12.33
C LEU A 243 6.21 -1.36 -11.96
N ILE A 244 7.40 -1.96 -12.05
CA ILE A 244 8.67 -1.28 -11.84
C ILE A 244 8.93 -0.34 -13.03
N PRO A 245 9.34 0.93 -12.82
CA PRO A 245 9.50 1.89 -13.91
C PRO A 245 10.53 1.49 -14.96
N THR A 246 11.64 0.85 -14.58
CA THR A 246 12.64 0.36 -15.52
C THR A 246 12.07 -0.75 -16.43
N PRO A 247 12.05 -0.57 -17.76
CA PRO A 247 11.50 -1.59 -18.66
C PRO A 247 12.35 -2.86 -18.67
N GLY A 248 11.71 -3.99 -18.39
CA GLY A 248 12.38 -5.29 -18.36
C GLY A 248 13.13 -5.57 -17.06
N SER A 249 12.80 -4.86 -15.99
CA SER A 249 13.23 -5.16 -14.63
C SER A 249 13.03 -6.62 -14.25
N GLN A 250 13.96 -7.15 -13.46
CA GLN A 250 13.98 -8.53 -12.99
C GLN A 250 14.28 -8.54 -11.48
N PRO A 251 13.30 -8.13 -10.66
CA PRO A 251 13.47 -8.03 -9.22
C PRO A 251 13.66 -9.42 -8.59
N GLN A 252 14.61 -9.54 -7.65
CA GLN A 252 15.11 -10.83 -7.17
C GLN A 252 14.81 -11.10 -5.70
N ASN A 253 15.07 -10.14 -4.80
CA ASN A 253 14.76 -10.27 -3.37
C ASN A 253 14.18 -8.96 -2.82
N ILE A 254 13.50 -9.01 -1.67
CA ILE A 254 12.80 -7.89 -1.04
C ILE A 254 12.88 -7.97 0.49
N THR A 255 12.96 -6.83 1.15
CA THR A 255 13.02 -6.73 2.62
C THR A 255 12.28 -5.48 3.10
N ALA A 256 11.84 -5.48 4.36
CA ALA A 256 11.29 -4.28 4.98
C ALA A 256 12.42 -3.31 5.36
N GLY A 257 12.25 -2.05 4.97
CA GLY A 257 13.15 -0.95 5.31
C GLY A 257 12.84 -0.34 6.68
N PRO A 258 13.68 0.61 7.13
CA PRO A 258 13.46 1.38 8.35
C PRO A 258 12.43 2.52 8.18
N ASP A 259 11.77 2.64 7.04
CA ASP A 259 11.06 3.83 6.57
C ASP A 259 9.64 3.51 6.03
N ASP A 260 8.95 2.61 6.73
CA ASP A 260 7.60 2.13 6.40
C ASP A 260 7.42 1.69 4.93
N SER A 261 8.53 1.26 4.32
CA SER A 261 8.63 0.88 2.92
C SER A 261 9.33 -0.47 2.78
N LEU A 262 9.28 -1.02 1.58
CA LEU A 262 10.01 -2.22 1.19
C LEU A 262 11.16 -1.80 0.27
N TRP A 263 12.27 -2.52 0.38
CA TRP A 263 13.44 -2.36 -0.46
C TRP A 263 13.72 -3.67 -1.18
N PHE A 264 14.08 -3.61 -2.45
CA PHE A 264 14.26 -4.78 -3.28
C PHE A 264 15.50 -4.66 -4.18
N THR A 265 16.02 -5.79 -4.63
CA THR A 265 17.09 -5.86 -5.62
C THR A 265 16.49 -6.07 -6.99
N ASP A 266 16.90 -5.25 -7.97
CA ASP A 266 16.66 -5.51 -9.39
C ASP A 266 17.94 -6.03 -10.03
N ARG A 267 17.97 -7.35 -10.20
CA ARG A 267 19.21 -8.10 -10.43
C ARG A 267 19.87 -7.78 -11.75
N ASN A 268 19.09 -7.68 -12.84
CA ASN A 268 19.67 -7.53 -14.18
C ASN A 268 19.62 -6.09 -14.69
N SER A 269 18.92 -5.20 -13.98
CA SER A 269 18.98 -3.75 -14.17
C SER A 269 20.12 -3.09 -13.38
N ASP A 270 20.78 -3.83 -12.48
CA ASP A 270 21.82 -3.33 -11.57
C ASP A 270 21.30 -2.16 -10.73
N GLU A 271 20.13 -2.33 -10.11
CA GLU A 271 19.42 -1.30 -9.34
C GLU A 271 18.97 -1.83 -7.98
N ILE A 272 18.90 -0.95 -6.99
CA ILE A 272 18.14 -1.17 -5.76
C ILE A 272 16.83 -0.41 -5.89
N GLY A 273 15.71 -1.06 -5.66
CA GLY A 273 14.41 -0.43 -5.65
C GLY A 273 13.90 -0.20 -4.24
N ARG A 274 13.05 0.82 -4.11
CA ARG A 274 12.27 1.14 -2.91
C ARG A 274 10.82 1.31 -3.31
N ILE A 275 9.92 0.68 -2.58
CA ILE A 275 8.48 0.80 -2.79
C ILE A 275 7.78 1.10 -1.47
N ASN A 276 6.96 2.15 -1.43
CA ASN A 276 6.14 2.43 -0.26
C ASN A 276 4.83 1.60 -0.28
N THR A 277 4.09 1.60 0.82
CA THR A 277 2.85 0.80 0.96
C THR A 277 1.71 1.25 0.04
N ALA A 278 1.79 2.47 -0.49
CA ALA A 278 0.88 2.99 -1.50
C ALA A 278 1.22 2.49 -2.93
N GLY A 279 2.43 1.96 -3.15
CA GLY A 279 2.88 1.40 -4.43
C GLY A 279 3.75 2.33 -5.27
N ALA A 280 4.24 3.45 -4.72
CA ALA A 280 5.17 4.32 -5.42
C ALA A 280 6.58 3.74 -5.37
N ILE A 281 7.23 3.64 -6.54
CA ILE A 281 8.54 3.02 -6.71
C ILE A 281 9.59 4.07 -7.06
N VAL A 282 10.76 3.98 -6.41
CA VAL A 282 11.99 4.71 -6.74
C VAL A 282 13.12 3.69 -6.89
N GLU A 283 13.98 3.88 -7.88
CA GLU A 283 15.10 2.99 -8.17
C GLU A 283 16.43 3.68 -7.85
N TYR A 284 17.51 2.96 -7.63
CA TYR A 284 18.83 3.50 -7.29
C TYR A 284 19.88 2.71 -8.07
N PRO A 285 20.44 3.27 -9.16
CA PRO A 285 21.44 2.59 -9.98
C PRO A 285 22.72 2.28 -9.20
N LEU A 286 23.20 1.05 -9.33
CA LEU A 286 24.45 0.61 -8.74
C LEU A 286 25.65 1.15 -9.53
N PRO A 287 26.77 1.48 -8.84
CA PRO A 287 27.96 2.00 -9.51
C PRO A 287 28.70 0.93 -10.30
N THR A 288 28.66 -0.35 -9.90
CA THR A 288 29.22 -1.46 -10.67
C THR A 288 28.25 -1.96 -11.76
N PRO A 289 28.65 -1.94 -13.05
CA PRO A 289 27.87 -2.59 -14.11
C PRO A 289 27.92 -4.11 -13.96
N SER A 290 26.79 -4.77 -14.21
CA SER A 290 26.62 -6.21 -14.01
C SER A 290 26.95 -6.63 -12.57
N ALA A 291 26.61 -5.78 -11.60
CA ALA A 291 26.69 -6.03 -10.18
C ALA A 291 25.91 -7.30 -9.79
N GLY A 292 24.75 -7.50 -10.42
CA GLY A 292 23.87 -8.63 -10.14
C GLY A 292 23.47 -8.68 -8.67
N PRO A 293 22.80 -7.64 -8.13
CA PRO A 293 22.34 -7.63 -6.75
C PRO A 293 21.32 -8.77 -6.52
N TRP A 294 21.39 -9.41 -5.36
CA TRP A 294 20.58 -10.58 -5.03
C TRP A 294 19.91 -10.45 -3.67
N GLY A 295 20.50 -10.97 -2.59
CA GLY A 295 19.94 -10.82 -1.24
C GLY A 295 20.04 -9.40 -0.72
N ILE A 296 19.10 -9.01 0.14
CA ILE A 296 18.96 -7.66 0.67
C ILE A 296 18.42 -7.69 2.11
N THR A 297 18.97 -6.84 2.97
CA THR A 297 18.54 -6.72 4.37
C THR A 297 18.69 -5.27 4.83
N THR A 298 17.86 -4.88 5.80
CA THR A 298 18.16 -3.71 6.64
C THR A 298 19.29 -4.07 7.60
N GLY A 299 20.32 -3.23 7.64
CA GLY A 299 21.51 -3.39 8.46
C GLY A 299 21.32 -2.94 9.91
N PRO A 300 22.26 -3.26 10.80
CA PRO A 300 22.24 -2.82 12.20
C PRO A 300 22.37 -1.30 12.38
N ASP A 301 22.90 -0.62 11.36
CA ASP A 301 23.07 0.82 11.24
C ASP A 301 21.82 1.53 10.68
N GLY A 302 20.81 0.77 10.26
CA GLY A 302 19.61 1.28 9.60
C GLY A 302 19.78 1.47 8.10
N ASP A 303 20.95 1.21 7.53
CA ASP A 303 21.16 1.29 6.09
C ASP A 303 20.65 0.05 5.38
N ILE A 304 20.56 0.12 4.05
CA ILE A 304 20.17 -1.03 3.23
C ILE A 304 21.43 -1.73 2.71
N TRP A 305 21.57 -3.00 3.04
CA TRP A 305 22.72 -3.83 2.67
C TRP A 305 22.30 -4.94 1.72
N PHE A 306 23.14 -5.22 0.73
CA PHE A 306 22.81 -6.19 -0.31
C PHE A 306 24.03 -6.96 -0.81
N ALA A 307 23.80 -8.21 -1.21
CA ALA A 307 24.80 -9.07 -1.81
C ALA A 307 24.84 -8.85 -3.33
N GLU A 308 26.05 -8.73 -3.90
CA GLU A 308 26.24 -8.58 -5.35
C GLU A 308 27.07 -9.73 -5.89
N THR A 309 26.49 -10.47 -6.85
CA THR A 309 27.14 -11.65 -7.45
C THR A 309 28.43 -11.33 -8.21
N ALA A 310 28.71 -10.04 -8.45
CA ALA A 310 30.00 -9.55 -8.93
C ALA A 310 31.16 -9.69 -7.93
N GLY A 311 30.89 -10.11 -6.68
CA GLY A 311 31.90 -10.42 -5.66
C GLY A 311 32.11 -9.31 -4.64
N GLN A 312 31.02 -8.64 -4.26
CA GLN A 312 31.04 -7.52 -3.33
C GLN A 312 29.74 -7.47 -2.50
N ILE A 313 29.81 -6.76 -1.39
CA ILE A 313 28.63 -6.39 -0.60
C ILE A 313 28.41 -4.90 -0.79
N GLY A 314 27.19 -4.51 -1.13
CA GLY A 314 26.78 -3.12 -1.28
C GLY A 314 26.08 -2.59 -0.04
N GLN A 315 26.25 -1.30 0.22
CA GLN A 315 25.56 -0.52 1.23
C GLN A 315 24.95 0.71 0.57
N LEU A 316 23.65 0.89 0.72
CA LEU A 316 22.95 2.12 0.40
C LEU A 316 22.70 2.87 1.72
N GLY A 317 23.46 3.94 1.89
CA GLY A 317 23.44 4.79 3.09
C GLY A 317 22.23 5.71 3.13
N LEU A 318 21.43 5.63 4.19
CA LEU A 318 20.25 6.46 4.43
C LEU A 318 20.61 7.65 5.31
N THR A 319 19.96 8.81 5.10
CA THR A 319 20.13 9.95 6.03
C THR A 319 19.20 9.80 7.23
N GLU A 320 19.64 10.19 8.43
CA GLU A 320 18.77 10.20 9.60
C GLU A 320 17.58 11.18 9.40
N GLY A 321 16.36 10.66 9.39
CA GLY A 321 15.12 11.41 9.26
C GLY A 321 14.06 10.98 10.27
N ASP A 322 12.95 11.69 10.29
CA ASP A 322 11.67 11.25 10.87
C ASP A 322 10.61 11.99 10.07
N LEU A 323 10.22 11.40 8.95
CA LEU A 323 9.19 11.99 8.11
C LEU A 323 7.84 11.76 8.78
N SER A 324 6.89 12.61 8.44
CA SER A 324 5.49 12.43 8.86
C SER A 324 4.60 13.21 7.95
N VAL A 325 3.36 12.75 7.79
CA VAL A 325 2.37 13.39 6.93
C VAL A 325 1.11 13.73 7.71
N THR A 326 0.55 14.90 7.37
CA THR A 326 -0.83 15.24 7.72
C THR A 326 -1.60 15.54 6.44
N LYS A 327 -2.89 15.22 6.45
CA LYS A 327 -3.83 15.45 5.35
C LYS A 327 -5.06 16.13 5.94
N SER A 328 -5.63 17.07 5.19
CA SER A 328 -6.84 17.78 5.60
C SER A 328 -7.62 18.29 4.40
N ASP A 329 -8.94 18.16 4.45
CA ASP A 329 -9.93 18.67 3.49
C ASP A 329 -10.91 19.66 4.15
N ALA A 330 -10.56 20.23 5.32
CA ALA A 330 -11.46 21.03 6.16
C ALA A 330 -12.08 22.28 5.49
N GLY A 331 -11.61 22.66 4.30
CA GLY A 331 -12.19 23.73 3.48
C GLY A 331 -13.19 23.28 2.41
N SER A 332 -13.37 21.96 2.24
CA SER A 332 -14.20 21.34 1.20
C SER A 332 -15.16 20.27 1.75
N ASP A 333 -14.98 19.79 2.97
CA ASP A 333 -15.83 18.75 3.59
C ASP A 333 -16.95 19.37 4.47
N PRO A 334 -18.24 19.00 4.27
CA PRO A 334 -18.75 18.10 3.23
C PRO A 334 -18.76 18.74 1.84
N VAL A 335 -18.58 17.90 0.81
CA VAL A 335 -18.60 18.27 -0.61
C VAL A 335 -19.86 17.71 -1.30
N LEU A 336 -20.34 18.37 -2.36
CA LEU A 336 -21.38 17.80 -3.22
C LEU A 336 -20.78 16.89 -4.31
N GLU A 337 -21.52 15.88 -4.72
CA GLU A 337 -21.19 15.08 -5.91
C GLU A 337 -21.09 15.98 -7.15
N GLY A 338 -20.00 15.83 -7.90
CA GLY A 338 -19.62 16.65 -9.05
C GLY A 338 -18.75 17.85 -8.70
N GLU A 339 -18.62 18.21 -7.42
CA GLU A 339 -17.79 19.32 -6.96
C GLU A 339 -16.38 18.86 -6.58
N ASN A 340 -15.49 19.85 -6.41
CA ASN A 340 -14.09 19.62 -6.11
C ASN A 340 -13.81 19.61 -4.60
N VAL A 341 -13.01 18.63 -4.17
CA VAL A 341 -12.36 18.57 -2.85
C VAL A 341 -10.92 18.99 -3.01
N THR A 342 -10.41 19.87 -2.15
CA THR A 342 -8.99 20.19 -2.10
C THR A 342 -8.36 19.66 -0.81
N TYR A 343 -7.51 18.65 -0.95
CA TYR A 343 -6.67 18.16 0.12
C TYR A 343 -5.41 19.00 0.25
N THR A 344 -5.08 19.33 1.49
CA THR A 344 -3.79 19.89 1.88
C THR A 344 -2.97 18.80 2.55
N LEU A 345 -1.87 18.42 1.90
CA LEU A 345 -0.90 17.48 2.44
C LEU A 345 0.29 18.25 3.01
N THR A 346 0.71 17.93 4.22
CA THR A 346 1.91 18.53 4.84
C THR A 346 2.86 17.45 5.30
N ALA A 347 4.01 17.39 4.64
CA ALA A 347 5.16 16.61 5.09
C ALA A 347 5.95 17.40 6.13
N THR A 348 6.42 16.73 7.16
CA THR A 348 7.29 17.29 8.20
C THR A 348 8.48 16.37 8.41
N ASN A 349 9.68 16.93 8.53
CA ASN A 349 10.85 16.17 8.99
C ASN A 349 11.10 16.49 10.47
N ASN A 350 10.68 15.60 11.37
CA ASN A 350 10.93 15.67 12.82
C ASN A 350 12.35 15.20 13.20
N GLY A 351 13.12 14.71 12.22
CA GLY A 351 14.46 14.16 12.42
C GLY A 351 15.52 15.23 12.65
N SER A 352 16.73 14.77 12.96
CA SER A 352 17.88 15.64 13.25
C SER A 352 18.70 16.06 12.04
N ALA A 353 18.54 15.41 10.89
CA ALA A 353 19.27 15.74 9.66
C ALA A 353 18.31 16.06 8.50
N THR A 354 18.87 16.53 7.40
CA THR A 354 18.11 16.76 6.17
C THR A 354 17.68 15.41 5.57
N ALA A 355 16.38 15.27 5.37
CA ALA A 355 15.82 14.18 4.59
C ALA A 355 15.96 14.51 3.10
N GLU A 356 16.57 13.62 2.33
CA GLU A 356 16.73 13.77 0.88
C GLU A 356 15.73 12.90 0.14
N GLY A 357 15.31 13.35 -1.04
CA GLY A 357 14.38 12.60 -1.87
C GLY A 357 12.99 12.48 -1.25
N VAL A 358 12.56 13.49 -0.50
CA VAL A 358 11.24 13.50 0.11
C VAL A 358 10.18 13.69 -0.97
N PHE A 359 9.13 12.88 -0.91
CA PHE A 359 7.93 13.02 -1.73
C PHE A 359 6.70 12.62 -0.93
N LEU A 360 5.55 13.13 -1.35
CA LEU A 360 4.24 12.74 -0.86
C LEU A 360 3.57 11.85 -1.89
N VAL A 361 2.78 10.88 -1.43
CA VAL A 361 1.93 10.07 -2.30
C VAL A 361 0.51 10.12 -1.75
N ASP A 362 -0.47 10.26 -2.62
CA ASP A 362 -1.88 10.25 -2.27
C ASP A 362 -2.59 9.16 -3.08
N LYS A 363 -3.19 8.19 -2.40
CA LYS A 363 -3.93 7.10 -3.04
C LYS A 363 -5.41 7.42 -3.00
N LEU A 364 -5.88 8.04 -4.08
CA LEU A 364 -7.25 8.48 -4.23
C LEU A 364 -8.22 7.28 -4.25
N PRO A 365 -9.31 7.34 -3.48
CA PRO A 365 -10.49 6.49 -3.67
C PRO A 365 -10.94 6.47 -5.12
N ALA A 366 -11.45 5.32 -5.59
CA ALA A 366 -11.93 5.16 -6.97
C ALA A 366 -13.05 6.16 -7.36
N VAL A 367 -13.73 6.74 -6.39
CA VAL A 367 -14.78 7.76 -6.58
C VAL A 367 -14.24 9.18 -6.73
N PHE A 368 -12.94 9.39 -6.53
CA PHE A 368 -12.27 10.68 -6.69
C PHE A 368 -11.45 10.69 -7.96
N GLN A 369 -11.77 11.64 -8.84
CA GLN A 369 -11.01 11.87 -10.06
C GLN A 369 -10.02 13.00 -9.84
N PHE A 370 -8.72 12.76 -10.07
CA PHE A 370 -7.72 13.83 -10.01
C PHE A 370 -8.05 14.97 -10.98
N ALA A 371 -8.15 16.19 -10.45
CA ALA A 371 -8.46 17.39 -11.23
C ALA A 371 -7.21 18.26 -11.44
N SER A 372 -6.48 18.54 -10.36
CA SER A 372 -5.22 19.32 -10.40
C SER A 372 -4.42 19.15 -9.12
N GLY A 373 -3.17 19.56 -9.11
CA GLY A 373 -2.37 19.63 -7.89
C GLY A 373 -1.38 20.81 -7.91
N SER A 374 -0.55 20.89 -6.88
CA SER A 374 0.65 21.73 -6.91
C SER A 374 1.54 21.40 -8.12
N PRO A 375 2.39 22.34 -8.59
CA PRO A 375 3.15 22.16 -9.84
C PRO A 375 4.06 20.92 -9.92
N ASP A 376 4.43 20.36 -8.78
CA ASP A 376 5.26 19.19 -8.56
C ASP A 376 4.47 17.95 -8.15
N CYS A 377 3.14 18.01 -8.17
CA CYS A 377 2.26 16.86 -8.05
C CYS A 377 1.89 16.31 -9.42
N THR A 378 2.05 15.01 -9.60
CA THR A 378 1.77 14.29 -10.85
C THR A 378 0.90 13.06 -10.56
N ALA A 379 -0.19 12.90 -11.31
CA ALA A 379 -0.96 11.66 -11.28
C ALA A 379 -0.21 10.57 -12.06
N SER A 380 -0.09 9.38 -11.48
CA SER A 380 0.60 8.26 -12.09
C SER A 380 -0.16 7.73 -13.30
N GLU A 381 0.55 7.53 -14.41
CA GLU A 381 0.01 6.86 -15.61
C GLU A 381 -0.01 5.34 -15.45
N SER A 382 0.92 4.77 -14.67
CA SER A 382 1.06 3.33 -14.45
C SER A 382 0.22 2.81 -13.28
N ALA A 383 -0.16 3.67 -12.33
CA ALA A 383 -0.98 3.35 -11.16
C ALA A 383 -2.17 4.32 -11.05
N PRO A 384 -3.31 4.02 -11.71
CA PRO A 384 -4.49 4.90 -11.68
C PRO A 384 -4.94 5.21 -10.25
N GLY A 385 -5.19 6.50 -9.98
CA GLY A 385 -5.60 6.98 -8.65
C GLY A 385 -4.45 7.27 -7.68
N VAL A 386 -3.19 7.06 -8.09
CA VAL A 386 -2.03 7.47 -7.29
C VAL A 386 -1.53 8.84 -7.77
N VAL A 387 -1.34 9.78 -6.84
CA VAL A 387 -0.76 11.10 -7.10
C VAL A 387 0.53 11.23 -6.30
N THR A 388 1.64 11.54 -6.95
CA THR A 388 2.94 11.74 -6.31
C THR A 388 3.34 13.20 -6.38
N CYS A 389 3.73 13.80 -5.25
CA CYS A 389 4.23 15.17 -5.18
C CYS A 389 5.67 15.20 -4.70
N ASP A 390 6.58 15.69 -5.55
CA ASP A 390 7.99 15.82 -5.19
C ASP A 390 8.21 16.98 -4.21
N ILE A 391 8.97 16.74 -3.14
CA ILE A 391 9.42 17.78 -2.19
C ILE A 391 10.93 18.04 -2.38
N GLY A 392 11.72 16.98 -2.58
CA GLY A 392 13.18 17.06 -2.67
C GLY A 392 13.81 17.03 -1.27
N ALA A 393 14.70 17.99 -0.99
CA ALA A 393 15.35 18.07 0.32
C ALA A 393 14.41 18.74 1.35
N LEU A 394 14.25 18.13 2.53
CA LEU A 394 13.51 18.68 3.66
C LEU A 394 14.41 18.75 4.89
N GLY A 395 14.75 19.97 5.32
CA GLY A 395 15.64 20.19 6.46
C GLY A 395 15.05 19.72 7.78
N ALA A 396 15.90 19.52 8.78
CA ALA A 396 15.49 19.13 10.13
C ALA A 396 14.53 20.16 10.74
N GLY A 397 13.33 19.72 11.14
CA GLY A 397 12.24 20.54 11.68
C GLY A 397 11.45 21.32 10.63
N ASP A 398 11.78 21.20 9.35
CA ASP A 398 11.06 21.90 8.27
C ASP A 398 9.79 21.14 7.87
N THR A 399 8.84 21.90 7.32
CA THR A 399 7.58 21.40 6.77
C THR A 399 7.42 21.83 5.31
N ALA A 400 6.86 20.96 4.48
CA ALA A 400 6.49 21.27 3.11
C ALA A 400 5.03 20.89 2.83
N THR A 401 4.28 21.81 2.22
CA THR A 401 2.85 21.61 1.92
C THR A 401 2.61 21.46 0.43
N ARG A 402 1.71 20.56 0.05
CA ARG A 402 1.19 20.36 -1.30
C ARG A 402 -0.33 20.33 -1.27
N SER A 403 -0.95 20.73 -2.37
CA SER A 403 -2.39 20.66 -2.53
C SER A 403 -2.75 19.75 -3.68
N ILE A 404 -3.73 18.88 -3.46
CA ILE A 404 -4.31 17.98 -4.47
C ILE A 404 -5.80 18.27 -4.52
N THR A 405 -6.31 18.59 -5.70
CA THR A 405 -7.72 18.81 -5.95
C THR A 405 -8.28 17.64 -6.76
N VAL A 406 -9.38 17.08 -6.27
CA VAL A 406 -10.10 15.97 -6.91
C VAL A 406 -11.55 16.34 -7.10
N THR A 407 -12.21 15.76 -8.10
CA THR A 407 -13.66 15.85 -8.28
C THR A 407 -14.33 14.62 -7.68
N ALA A 408 -15.33 14.82 -6.83
CA ALA A 408 -16.12 13.75 -6.23
C ALA A 408 -17.16 13.22 -7.22
N THR A 409 -17.13 11.92 -7.54
CA THR A 409 -17.99 11.34 -8.60
C THR A 409 -19.16 10.51 -8.08
N ALA A 410 -19.24 10.27 -6.77
CA ALA A 410 -20.34 9.53 -6.15
C ALA A 410 -20.53 9.96 -4.69
N ALA A 411 -21.79 10.01 -4.24
CA ALA A 411 -22.15 10.25 -2.85
C ALA A 411 -21.64 9.14 -1.92
N GLY A 412 -21.33 9.47 -0.67
CA GLY A 412 -20.86 8.52 0.34
C GLY A 412 -19.78 9.11 1.25
N THR A 413 -19.22 8.29 2.12
CA THR A 413 -18.09 8.65 2.97
C THR A 413 -16.90 7.81 2.56
N TYR A 414 -15.81 8.47 2.17
CA TYR A 414 -14.67 7.81 1.54
C TYR A 414 -13.38 8.13 2.29
N PRO A 415 -12.64 7.12 2.80
CA PRO A 415 -11.33 7.32 3.38
C PRO A 415 -10.29 7.54 2.28
N ASP A 416 -9.55 8.63 2.36
CA ASP A 416 -8.47 8.99 1.44
C ASP A 416 -7.13 9.04 2.19
N THR A 417 -6.13 8.32 1.70
CA THR A 417 -4.87 8.09 2.45
C THR A 417 -3.69 8.67 1.70
N ALA A 418 -2.97 9.55 2.38
CA ALA A 418 -1.67 10.05 1.94
C ALA A 418 -0.53 9.44 2.75
N SER A 419 0.63 9.33 2.11
CA SER A 419 1.87 8.91 2.71
C SER A 419 3.00 9.89 2.40
N VAL A 420 4.01 9.97 3.25
CA VAL A 420 5.29 10.61 2.95
C VAL A 420 6.38 9.54 2.91
N ALA A 421 7.41 9.78 2.11
CA ALA A 421 8.55 8.90 1.99
C ALA A 421 9.80 9.68 1.58
N GLY A 422 10.97 9.09 1.86
CA GLY A 422 12.28 9.56 1.45
C GLY A 422 13.32 8.45 1.65
N ALA A 423 14.54 8.66 1.17
CA ALA A 423 15.65 7.72 1.38
C ALA A 423 16.30 7.96 2.76
N VAL A 424 15.52 7.74 3.81
CA VAL A 424 15.88 8.08 5.19
C VAL A 424 15.76 6.87 6.11
N SER A 425 16.54 6.85 7.17
CA SER A 425 16.23 6.00 8.32
C SER A 425 15.21 6.74 9.19
N ASP A 426 14.03 6.14 9.39
CA ASP A 426 12.94 6.75 10.13
C ASP A 426 12.84 6.18 11.55
N SER A 427 12.85 7.07 12.55
CA SER A 427 12.76 6.65 13.95
C SER A 427 11.32 6.40 14.44
N THR A 428 10.32 6.89 13.72
CA THR A 428 8.89 6.83 14.08
C THR A 428 8.01 6.43 12.89
N PRO A 429 8.32 5.38 12.11
CA PRO A 429 7.77 5.18 10.77
C PRO A 429 6.22 5.10 10.71
N GLY A 430 5.55 4.72 11.81
CA GLY A 430 4.08 4.70 11.89
C GLY A 430 3.35 6.07 11.79
N ASN A 431 4.05 7.18 11.55
CA ASN A 431 3.50 8.51 11.26
C ASN A 431 3.63 8.92 9.77
N ASP A 432 4.15 8.02 8.93
CA ASP A 432 4.37 8.26 7.50
C ASP A 432 3.12 8.08 6.64
N ASN A 433 2.01 7.66 7.25
CA ASN A 433 0.73 7.44 6.59
C ASN A 433 -0.40 8.09 7.38
N VAL A 434 -1.33 8.74 6.68
CA VAL A 434 -2.51 9.38 7.29
C VAL A 434 -3.73 9.21 6.41
N THR A 435 -4.85 8.81 7.02
CA THR A 435 -6.15 8.72 6.36
C THR A 435 -7.04 9.87 6.83
N GLU A 436 -7.53 10.66 5.88
CA GLU A 436 -8.59 11.65 6.10
C GLU A 436 -9.90 11.11 5.51
N THR A 437 -11.05 11.45 6.09
CA THR A 437 -12.34 10.93 5.63
C THR A 437 -13.22 12.04 5.09
N THR A 438 -13.53 11.98 3.80
CA THR A 438 -14.37 12.99 3.14
C THR A 438 -15.81 12.50 3.00
N THR A 439 -16.75 13.38 3.31
CA THR A 439 -18.19 13.16 3.13
C THR A 439 -18.66 13.84 1.85
N VAL A 440 -19.05 13.01 0.87
CA VAL A 440 -19.69 13.45 -0.38
C VAL A 440 -21.20 13.32 -0.26
N GLN A 441 -21.89 14.44 -0.30
CA GLN A 441 -23.34 14.50 -0.36
C GLN A 441 -23.80 14.34 -1.82
N GLY A 442 -24.85 13.54 -2.05
CA GLY A 442 -25.35 13.30 -3.40
C GLY A 442 -26.00 14.53 -4.02
N SER A 443 -25.97 14.60 -5.36
CA SER A 443 -26.83 15.52 -6.09
C SER A 443 -28.28 15.01 -6.05
N CYS A 444 -29.24 15.86 -5.67
CA CYS A 444 -30.65 15.55 -5.36
C CYS A 444 -30.92 14.06 -5.04
N LEU A 445 -30.62 13.66 -3.81
CA LEU A 445 -30.89 12.30 -3.28
C LEU A 445 -30.28 11.15 -4.12
N GLY A 446 -29.20 11.43 -4.87
CA GLY A 446 -28.40 10.43 -5.59
C GLY A 446 -29.03 9.93 -6.89
N GLN A 447 -29.81 10.76 -7.59
CA GLN A 447 -30.43 10.40 -8.88
C GLN A 447 -30.12 11.44 -9.96
N PRO A 448 -29.89 11.03 -11.22
CA PRO A 448 -29.69 11.97 -12.33
C PRO A 448 -30.95 12.79 -12.58
N THR A 449 -30.79 14.12 -12.68
CA THR A 449 -31.89 15.07 -12.86
C THR A 449 -32.53 14.95 -14.25
N THR A 450 -33.86 14.89 -14.30
CA THR A 450 -34.63 14.95 -15.56
C THR A 450 -34.97 16.39 -15.92
N ILE A 451 -35.15 17.26 -14.93
CA ILE A 451 -35.51 18.67 -15.10
C ILE A 451 -34.66 19.52 -14.16
N VAL A 452 -34.02 20.57 -14.71
CA VAL A 452 -33.17 21.49 -13.95
C VAL A 452 -33.64 22.91 -14.18
N GLY A 453 -33.89 23.64 -13.09
CA GLY A 453 -34.19 25.06 -13.06
C GLY A 453 -32.98 25.94 -13.33
N THR A 454 -33.18 27.23 -13.22
CA THR A 454 -32.17 28.27 -13.29
C THR A 454 -31.93 28.87 -11.91
N PRO A 455 -30.87 29.66 -11.69
CA PRO A 455 -30.64 30.32 -10.39
C PRO A 455 -31.61 31.46 -10.04
N GLY A 456 -32.78 31.56 -10.68
CA GLY A 456 -33.76 32.59 -10.38
C GLY A 456 -35.18 32.03 -10.49
N ASN A 457 -36.15 32.79 -9.99
CA ASN A 457 -37.52 32.30 -9.80
C ASN A 457 -38.13 31.64 -11.04
N ASP A 458 -38.35 30.34 -10.93
CA ASP A 458 -38.84 29.46 -11.96
C ASP A 458 -40.24 28.93 -11.65
N ARG A 459 -40.90 28.51 -12.73
CA ARG A 459 -42.14 27.74 -12.64
C ARG A 459 -41.94 26.45 -13.41
N ILE A 460 -41.76 25.35 -12.68
CA ILE A 460 -41.44 24.05 -13.23
C ILE A 460 -42.69 23.16 -13.20
N GLU A 461 -42.93 22.49 -14.32
CA GLU A 461 -44.00 21.52 -14.47
C GLU A 461 -43.38 20.20 -14.92
N GLY A 462 -43.50 19.17 -14.08
CA GLY A 462 -43.09 17.80 -14.35
C GLY A 462 -43.97 17.11 -15.38
N THR A 463 -43.75 15.81 -15.51
CA THR A 463 -44.46 14.89 -16.40
C THR A 463 -45.30 13.92 -15.59
N PRO A 464 -46.23 13.15 -16.21
CA PRO A 464 -46.95 12.08 -15.50
C PRO A 464 -46.11 10.81 -15.24
N LEU A 465 -44.78 10.89 -15.29
CA LEU A 465 -43.84 9.80 -15.03
C LEU A 465 -42.90 10.24 -13.91
N ARG A 466 -42.13 9.29 -13.34
CA ARG A 466 -41.06 9.62 -12.38
C ARG A 466 -40.10 10.67 -12.95
N ASP A 467 -40.04 11.81 -12.28
CA ASP A 467 -39.15 12.93 -12.53
C ASP A 467 -38.13 13.10 -11.40
N VAL A 468 -37.00 13.74 -11.74
CA VAL A 468 -35.95 14.17 -10.81
C VAL A 468 -35.70 15.65 -11.08
N ILE A 469 -36.23 16.51 -10.23
CA ILE A 469 -36.33 17.96 -10.40
C ILE A 469 -35.39 18.67 -9.43
N LYS A 470 -34.51 19.54 -9.95
CA LYS A 470 -33.66 20.41 -9.14
C LYS A 470 -33.82 21.86 -9.57
N THR A 471 -34.23 22.74 -8.67
CA THR A 471 -34.52 24.15 -8.95
C THR A 471 -33.32 25.09 -8.80
N ILE A 472 -32.35 24.75 -7.94
CA ILE A 472 -31.06 25.46 -7.69
C ILE A 472 -31.20 26.69 -6.80
N GLY A 473 -31.95 27.72 -7.19
CA GLY A 473 -32.15 28.92 -6.37
C GLY A 473 -33.08 29.95 -6.99
N GLY A 474 -33.47 30.96 -6.22
CA GLY A 474 -34.68 31.74 -6.49
C GLY A 474 -35.90 31.15 -5.78
N THR A 475 -36.98 31.94 -5.63
CA THR A 475 -38.24 31.43 -5.09
C THR A 475 -39.03 30.74 -6.20
N ASP A 476 -39.07 29.43 -6.15
CA ASP A 476 -39.53 28.57 -7.23
C ASP A 476 -40.88 27.93 -6.94
N ILE A 477 -41.59 27.57 -8.01
CA ILE A 477 -42.84 26.81 -7.93
C ILE A 477 -42.70 25.54 -8.78
N VAL A 478 -42.77 24.39 -8.13
CA VAL A 478 -42.70 23.06 -8.77
C VAL A 478 -44.03 22.34 -8.65
N ASN A 479 -44.53 21.80 -9.77
CA ASN A 479 -45.61 20.81 -9.77
C ASN A 479 -45.11 19.56 -10.50
N ALA A 480 -44.84 18.47 -9.79
CA ALA A 480 -44.28 17.25 -10.36
C ALA A 480 -45.32 16.41 -11.13
N ARG A 481 -46.61 16.63 -10.87
CA ARG A 481 -47.79 15.99 -11.49
C ARG A 481 -48.07 14.57 -11.03
N GLY A 482 -47.27 13.60 -11.42
CA GLY A 482 -47.57 12.24 -11.01
C GLY A 482 -46.50 11.29 -11.46
N GLY A 483 -46.28 10.24 -10.70
CA GLY A 483 -44.99 9.57 -10.73
C GLY A 483 -44.53 9.36 -9.29
N ASN A 484 -43.37 8.73 -9.12
CA ASN A 484 -42.72 8.69 -7.82
C ASN A 484 -41.52 9.60 -7.93
N ASP A 485 -41.78 10.88 -7.72
CA ASP A 485 -40.92 11.99 -8.09
C ASP A 485 -39.92 12.31 -7.02
N LEU A 486 -38.89 13.04 -7.44
CA LEU A 486 -37.80 13.45 -6.59
C LEU A 486 -37.54 14.93 -6.83
N ILE A 487 -37.72 15.77 -5.80
CA ILE A 487 -37.66 17.22 -5.93
C ILE A 487 -36.68 17.78 -4.90
N CYS A 488 -35.81 18.71 -5.34
CA CYS A 488 -34.91 19.48 -4.49
C CYS A 488 -35.03 20.98 -4.77
N GLY A 489 -35.44 21.76 -3.75
CA GLY A 489 -35.76 23.19 -3.80
C GLY A 489 -34.54 24.13 -3.90
N GLY A 490 -33.40 23.75 -3.33
CA GLY A 490 -32.26 24.67 -3.32
C GLY A 490 -32.37 25.67 -2.18
N ALA A 491 -31.74 26.84 -2.29
CA ALA A 491 -31.38 27.65 -1.12
C ALA A 491 -32.40 28.73 -0.68
N ASP A 492 -33.48 28.94 -1.44
CA ASP A 492 -34.44 30.01 -1.25
C ASP A 492 -35.85 29.45 -0.98
N GLY A 493 -36.74 30.24 -0.37
CA GLY A 493 -38.07 29.74 0.02
C GLY A 493 -38.95 29.39 -1.19
N ASP A 494 -39.32 28.12 -1.29
CA ASP A 494 -39.97 27.52 -2.45
C ASP A 494 -41.40 27.02 -2.19
N THR A 495 -42.09 26.67 -3.28
CA THR A 495 -43.35 25.91 -3.25
C THR A 495 -43.23 24.65 -4.08
N LEU A 496 -43.17 23.49 -3.43
CA LEU A 496 -42.88 22.20 -4.04
C LEU A 496 -44.08 21.26 -3.89
N ASN A 497 -44.66 20.81 -5.01
CA ASN A 497 -45.79 19.87 -5.02
C ASN A 497 -45.40 18.56 -5.72
N GLY A 498 -45.50 17.43 -4.99
CA GLY A 498 -45.32 16.06 -5.51
C GLY A 498 -46.51 15.58 -6.34
N ASP A 499 -47.72 16.01 -5.97
CA ASP A 499 -48.99 15.62 -6.58
C ASP A 499 -49.33 14.13 -6.36
N ALA A 500 -49.14 13.23 -7.34
CA ALA A 500 -49.68 11.87 -7.27
C ALA A 500 -48.61 10.78 -7.43
N GLY A 501 -48.37 10.03 -6.35
CA GLY A 501 -47.50 8.87 -6.27
C GLY A 501 -46.64 8.97 -5.01
N ASN A 502 -45.63 8.11 -4.87
CA ASN A 502 -44.80 8.11 -3.67
C ASN A 502 -43.56 8.97 -3.90
N ASP A 503 -43.62 10.20 -3.45
CA ASP A 503 -42.66 11.24 -3.77
C ASP A 503 -41.63 11.43 -2.66
N ARG A 504 -40.48 11.97 -3.04
CA ARG A 504 -39.42 12.35 -2.10
C ARG A 504 -39.00 13.78 -2.37
N ILE A 505 -39.28 14.67 -1.43
CA ILE A 505 -39.14 16.12 -1.62
C ILE A 505 -38.27 16.71 -0.52
N ALA A 506 -37.25 17.47 -0.91
CA ALA A 506 -36.38 18.23 -0.02
C ALA A 506 -36.51 19.73 -0.34
N GLY A 507 -36.85 20.54 0.67
CA GLY A 507 -36.81 22.00 0.60
C GLY A 507 -35.38 22.51 0.42
N GLU A 508 -34.49 22.03 1.29
CA GLU A 508 -33.06 22.41 1.37
C GLU A 508 -32.86 23.70 2.19
N GLY A 509 -32.72 24.87 1.58
CA GLY A 509 -32.54 26.12 2.31
C GLY A 509 -33.71 27.07 2.06
N GLY A 510 -34.03 27.88 3.05
CA GLY A 510 -35.11 28.86 2.94
C GLY A 510 -36.38 28.40 3.64
N ASN A 511 -37.42 29.23 3.57
CA ASN A 511 -38.70 28.92 4.22
C ASN A 511 -39.65 28.33 3.19
N ASP A 512 -39.83 27.02 3.24
CA ASP A 512 -40.47 26.27 2.17
C ASP A 512 -41.92 25.92 2.45
N ILE A 513 -42.66 25.69 1.37
CA ILE A 513 -43.99 25.08 1.39
C ILE A 513 -43.92 23.81 0.56
N VAL A 514 -44.06 22.66 1.22
CA VAL A 514 -43.94 21.35 0.59
C VAL A 514 -45.23 20.56 0.72
N HIS A 515 -45.77 20.10 -0.39
CA HIS A 515 -46.93 19.22 -0.47
C HIS A 515 -46.52 17.86 -1.06
N GLY A 516 -46.74 16.77 -0.31
CA GLY A 516 -46.59 15.40 -0.78
C GLY A 516 -47.67 15.05 -1.79
N GLY A 517 -48.93 15.10 -1.34
CA GLY A 517 -50.10 14.93 -2.20
C GLY A 517 -50.79 13.59 -1.93
N SER A 518 -50.97 12.76 -2.95
CA SER A 518 -51.53 11.41 -2.75
C SER A 518 -50.46 10.35 -2.92
N GLY A 519 -50.23 9.52 -1.92
CA GLY A 519 -49.21 8.48 -1.97
C GLY A 519 -48.66 8.19 -0.59
N ASN A 520 -47.48 7.58 -0.49
CA ASN A 520 -46.74 7.51 0.76
C ASN A 520 -45.43 8.28 0.55
N ASP A 521 -45.37 9.49 1.08
CA ASP A 521 -44.37 10.48 0.71
C ASP A 521 -43.29 10.64 1.79
N VAL A 522 -42.13 11.15 1.37
CA VAL A 522 -41.03 11.51 2.26
C VAL A 522 -40.66 12.97 2.03
N LEU A 523 -40.99 13.82 3.01
CA LEU A 523 -40.82 15.27 2.94
C LEU A 523 -39.78 15.73 3.95
N THR A 524 -38.85 16.58 3.52
CA THR A 524 -37.84 17.17 4.40
C THR A 524 -37.72 18.67 4.16
N GLY A 525 -37.88 19.49 5.21
CA GLY A 525 -37.71 20.95 5.15
C GLY A 525 -36.24 21.36 5.05
N ASN A 526 -35.42 20.84 5.99
CA ASN A 526 -34.00 21.16 6.19
C ASN A 526 -33.75 22.52 6.89
N GLU A 527 -33.25 23.54 6.22
CA GLU A 527 -32.88 24.83 6.82
C GLU A 527 -33.94 25.91 6.60
N GLY A 528 -34.74 26.24 7.61
CA GLY A 528 -35.65 27.38 7.54
C GLY A 528 -36.87 27.23 8.43
N ASP A 529 -37.86 28.10 8.26
CA ASP A 529 -39.18 27.94 8.89
C ASP A 529 -40.15 27.37 7.85
N ASP A 530 -40.36 26.04 7.88
CA ASP A 530 -41.02 25.29 6.82
C ASP A 530 -42.46 24.89 7.12
N PHE A 531 -43.25 24.72 6.06
CA PHE A 531 -44.58 24.12 6.08
C PHE A 531 -44.60 22.82 5.27
N LEU A 532 -44.78 21.69 5.94
CA LEU A 532 -44.84 20.37 5.31
C LEU A 532 -46.26 19.78 5.39
N PHE A 533 -46.82 19.39 4.26
CA PHE A 533 -48.14 18.76 4.15
C PHE A 533 -48.01 17.37 3.52
N GLY A 534 -48.22 16.30 4.31
CA GLY A 534 -48.22 14.91 3.82
C GLY A 534 -49.44 14.63 2.94
N GLU A 535 -50.58 15.15 3.34
CA GLU A 535 -51.88 14.94 2.68
C GLU A 535 -52.36 13.49 2.75
N ALA A 536 -52.68 12.82 1.65
CA ALA A 536 -53.36 11.52 1.70
C ALA A 536 -52.36 10.37 1.58
N GLY A 537 -52.11 9.66 2.69
CA GLY A 537 -51.01 8.70 2.64
C GLY A 537 -50.63 8.00 3.93
N GLN A 538 -49.44 7.40 3.93
CA GLN A 538 -48.67 7.14 5.13
C GLN A 538 -47.33 7.82 4.92
N ASP A 539 -47.20 9.01 5.49
CA ASP A 539 -46.14 9.93 5.10
C ASP A 539 -45.06 10.04 6.18
N THR A 540 -43.85 10.40 5.76
CA THR A 540 -42.73 10.71 6.65
C THR A 540 -42.32 12.16 6.44
N LEU A 541 -42.51 12.99 7.46
CA LEU A 541 -42.24 14.43 7.44
C LEU A 541 -41.15 14.78 8.45
N ASP A 542 -40.08 15.41 7.99
CA ASP A 542 -39.05 15.98 8.87
C ASP A 542 -38.87 17.47 8.58
N GLY A 543 -39.29 18.32 9.51
CA GLY A 543 -39.17 19.77 9.32
C GLY A 543 -37.71 20.25 9.32
N GLY A 544 -36.77 19.49 9.89
CA GLY A 544 -35.38 19.92 10.00
C GLY A 544 -35.18 20.99 11.08
N SER A 545 -34.28 21.94 10.82
CA SER A 545 -34.00 23.05 11.74
C SER A 545 -35.07 24.15 11.65
N GLY A 546 -35.04 25.15 12.54
CA GLY A 546 -36.00 26.27 12.52
C GLY A 546 -37.37 25.98 13.15
N SER A 547 -38.35 26.84 12.87
CA SER A 547 -39.69 26.83 13.46
C SER A 547 -40.74 26.32 12.47
N ASN A 548 -40.84 25.00 12.35
CA ASN A 548 -41.63 24.37 11.28
C ASN A 548 -43.06 24.01 11.70
N ALA A 549 -43.91 23.73 10.72
CA ALA A 549 -45.26 23.21 10.89
C ALA A 549 -45.51 22.03 9.96
N ASN A 550 -45.70 20.84 10.55
CA ASN A 550 -45.94 19.60 9.82
C ASN A 550 -47.39 19.15 9.99
N ASP A 551 -48.11 18.93 8.89
CA ASP A 551 -49.45 18.34 8.85
C ASP A 551 -49.39 17.03 8.06
N GLY A 552 -49.50 15.91 8.76
CA GLY A 552 -49.48 14.57 8.14
C GLY A 552 -50.76 14.27 7.36
N GLY A 553 -51.87 14.96 7.62
CA GLY A 553 -53.13 14.71 6.92
C GLY A 553 -53.78 13.36 7.27
N PRO A 554 -54.66 12.83 6.39
CA PRO A 554 -55.25 11.51 6.56
C PRO A 554 -54.24 10.38 6.34
N GLY A 555 -53.83 9.70 7.42
CA GLY A 555 -52.84 8.65 7.29
C GLY A 555 -52.41 8.00 8.59
N THR A 556 -51.36 7.18 8.52
CA THR A 556 -50.55 6.81 9.69
C THR A 556 -49.16 7.37 9.45
N ASP A 557 -48.95 8.58 9.92
CA ASP A 557 -47.82 9.40 9.50
C ASP A 557 -46.75 9.45 10.59
N GLN A 558 -45.52 9.77 10.18
CA GLN A 558 -44.39 9.97 11.07
C GLN A 558 -43.89 11.40 10.89
N CYS A 559 -43.94 12.20 11.95
CA CYS A 559 -43.49 13.58 11.89
C CYS A 559 -42.39 13.85 12.92
N THR A 560 -41.31 14.49 12.49
CA THR A 560 -40.23 14.98 13.35
C THR A 560 -39.95 16.46 13.09
N ASN A 561 -39.45 17.14 14.12
CA ASN A 561 -38.93 18.51 14.06
C ASN A 561 -39.84 19.58 13.40
N PRO A 562 -41.10 19.79 13.88
CA PRO A 562 -41.71 19.27 15.09
C PRO A 562 -42.81 18.22 14.84
N SER A 563 -43.10 17.42 15.87
CA SER A 563 -44.23 16.48 15.87
C SER A 563 -45.47 17.15 16.48
N THR A 564 -46.09 18.12 15.78
CA THR A 564 -47.13 18.98 16.40
C THR A 564 -48.38 19.33 15.59
N GLY A 565 -48.50 18.97 14.30
CA GLY A 565 -49.73 19.26 13.53
C GLY A 565 -50.69 18.08 13.42
N PRO A 566 -51.85 18.27 12.74
CA PRO A 566 -52.81 17.20 12.47
C PRO A 566 -52.14 16.02 11.74
N GLY A 567 -52.60 14.79 11.98
CA GLY A 567 -52.00 13.58 11.37
C GLY A 567 -50.66 13.13 11.99
N CYS A 568 -49.93 14.02 12.67
CA CYS A 568 -48.68 13.71 13.35
C CYS A 568 -48.90 13.08 14.75
N PRO A 569 -48.19 11.99 15.12
CA PRO A 569 -48.41 11.22 16.34
C PRO A 569 -47.90 11.85 17.65
#